data_AF-A0A6N6KU18-F1
#
_entry.id   AF-A0A6N6KU18-F1
#
_cell.length_a   1.000
_cell.length_b   1.000
_cell.length_c   1.000
_cell.angle_alpha   90.00
_cell.angle_beta   90.00
_cell.angle_gamma   90.00
#
_symmetry.space_group_name_H-M   'P 1'
#
loop_
_entity.id
_entity.type
_entity.pdbx_description
1 polymer ?
#
loop_
_entity_poly.entity_id
_entity_poly.type
_entity_poly.pdbx_seq_one_letter_code
_entity_poly.pdbx_strand_id
1 'polypeptide(L)'
;MKHLKTFATAVAIFTIILVMLAAMAFQISSEQIASESTAAQAPASQLGLGESALASGNYPAAIQYADRALTLLGTETSPTQDLLRYNALVLKGQAQLANGDVLAARNTLALACKQTYASRRKPISTP
;
A
#
# COMPACT_ATOMS: atom_id res chain seq x y z
N MET A 1 2.13 -19.76 -56.74
CA MET A 1 1.43 -18.54 -56.29
C MET A 1 0.41 -18.74 -55.15
N LYS A 2 -0.22 -19.92 -54.96
CA LYS A 2 -1.22 -20.13 -53.89
C LYS A 2 -0.64 -20.10 -52.46
N HIS A 3 0.61 -20.52 -52.25
CA HIS A 3 1.25 -20.54 -50.93
C HIS A 3 1.63 -19.15 -50.37
N LEU A 4 1.73 -18.12 -51.22
CA LEU A 4 2.10 -16.77 -50.77
C LEU A 4 0.92 -16.05 -50.07
N LYS A 5 -0.32 -16.35 -50.48
CA LYS A 5 -1.54 -15.77 -49.88
C LYS A 5 -1.86 -16.36 -48.50
N THR A 6 -1.56 -17.64 -48.28
CA THR A 6 -1.74 -18.33 -47.00
C THR A 6 -0.70 -17.90 -45.96
N PHE A 7 0.52 -17.57 -46.38
CA PHE A 7 1.54 -17.04 -45.47
C PHE A 7 1.19 -15.63 -44.97
N ALA A 8 0.73 -14.76 -45.87
CA ALA A 8 0.34 -13.39 -45.51
C ALA A 8 -0.85 -13.33 -44.52
N THR A 9 -1.80 -14.25 -44.67
CA THR A 9 -2.96 -14.34 -43.75
C THR A 9 -2.54 -14.87 -42.37
N ALA A 10 -1.63 -15.85 -42.30
CA ALA A 10 -1.10 -16.34 -41.03
C ALA A 10 -0.33 -15.26 -40.25
N VAL A 11 0.50 -14.47 -40.93
CA VAL A 11 1.24 -13.36 -40.31
C VAL A 11 0.30 -12.27 -39.79
N ALA A 12 -0.77 -11.94 -40.53
CA ALA A 12 -1.76 -10.95 -40.10
C ALA A 12 -2.54 -11.41 -38.86
N ILE A 13 -2.90 -12.69 -38.76
CA ILE A 13 -3.56 -13.24 -37.58
C ILE A 13 -2.61 -13.21 -36.38
N PHE A 14 -1.35 -13.57 -36.59
CA PHE A 14 -0.35 -13.58 -35.52
C PHE A 14 -0.08 -12.18 -34.96
N THR A 15 0.00 -11.15 -35.80
CA THR A 15 0.17 -9.76 -35.34
C THR A 15 -1.05 -9.25 -34.57
N ILE A 16 -2.27 -9.60 -34.98
CA ILE A 16 -3.49 -9.21 -34.24
C ILE A 16 -3.51 -9.83 -32.84
N ILE A 17 -3.15 -11.11 -32.72
CA ILE A 17 -3.08 -11.80 -31.42
C ILE A 17 -2.03 -11.14 -30.52
N LEU A 18 -0.85 -10.82 -31.07
CA LEU A 18 0.23 -10.14 -30.34
C LEU A 18 -0.18 -8.75 -29.83
N VAL A 19 -0.89 -7.98 -30.65
CA VAL A 19 -1.41 -6.66 -30.26
C VAL A 19 -2.49 -6.79 -29.17
N MET A 20 -3.38 -7.78 -29.25
CA MET A 20 -4.38 -8.01 -28.21
C MET A 20 -3.75 -8.44 -26.88
N LEU A 21 -2.72 -9.31 -26.91
CA LEU A 21 -2.01 -9.72 -25.70
C LEU A 21 -1.30 -8.54 -25.02
N ALA A 22 -0.68 -7.65 -25.81
CA ALA A 22 -0.04 -6.45 -25.30
C ALA A 22 -1.04 -5.46 -24.70
N ALA A 23 -2.22 -5.29 -25.31
CA ALA A 23 -3.29 -4.44 -24.79
C ALA A 23 -3.83 -4.95 -23.46
N MET A 24 -4.04 -6.27 -23.32
CA MET A 24 -4.49 -6.89 -22.07
C MET A 24 -3.47 -6.70 -20.94
N ALA A 25 -2.17 -6.83 -21.20
CA ALA A 25 -1.12 -6.61 -20.19
C ALA A 25 -1.05 -5.15 -19.71
N PHE A 26 -1.30 -4.19 -20.61
CA PHE A 26 -1.33 -2.76 -20.26
C PHE A 26 -2.56 -2.39 -19.41
N GLN A 27 -3.73 -2.98 -19.71
CA GLN A 27 -4.97 -2.78 -18.95
C GLN A 27 -4.87 -3.28 -17.51
N ILE A 28 -4.25 -4.45 -17.30
CA ILE A 28 -4.05 -5.00 -15.95
C ILE A 28 -3.17 -4.07 -15.10
N SER A 29 -2.16 -3.44 -15.71
CA SER A 29 -1.24 -2.55 -14.99
C SER A 29 -1.88 -1.23 -14.56
N SER A 30 -2.74 -0.63 -15.40
CA SER A 30 -3.39 0.66 -15.07
C SER A 30 -4.48 0.52 -14.01
N GLU A 31 -5.23 -0.59 -14.03
CA GLU A 31 -6.24 -0.88 -13.00
C GLU A 31 -5.61 -1.17 -11.64
N GLN A 32 -4.45 -1.86 -11.61
CA GLN A 32 -3.71 -2.10 -10.37
C GLN A 32 -3.23 -0.80 -9.72
N ILE A 33 -2.69 0.14 -10.51
CA ILE A 33 -2.22 1.44 -10.00
C ILE A 33 -3.38 2.29 -9.47
N ALA A 34 -4.52 2.29 -10.16
CA ALA A 34 -5.71 3.03 -9.71
C ALA A 34 -6.30 2.42 -8.42
N SER A 35 -6.32 1.10 -8.32
CA SER A 35 -6.75 0.37 -7.11
C SER A 35 -5.82 0.64 -5.92
N GLU A 36 -4.49 0.62 -6.13
CA GLU A 36 -3.53 0.88 -5.06
C GLU A 36 -3.59 2.34 -4.55
N SER A 37 -3.80 3.30 -5.45
CA SER A 37 -3.97 4.72 -5.10
C SER A 37 -5.22 4.96 -4.24
N THR A 38 -6.35 4.34 -4.59
CA THR A 38 -7.59 4.48 -3.81
C THR A 38 -7.53 3.76 -2.46
N ALA A 39 -6.89 2.58 -2.41
CA ALA A 39 -6.67 1.85 -1.17
C ALA A 39 -5.77 2.61 -0.16
N ALA A 40 -4.83 3.43 -0.65
CA ALA A 40 -3.95 4.24 0.20
C ALA A 40 -4.60 5.55 0.71
N GLN A 41 -5.61 6.08 0.03
CA GLN A 41 -6.23 7.37 0.37
C GLN A 41 -7.01 7.34 1.69
N ALA A 42 -7.82 6.30 1.91
CA ALA A 42 -8.63 6.18 3.11
C ALA A 42 -7.77 6.11 4.41
N PRO A 43 -6.75 5.25 4.53
CA PRO A 43 -5.89 5.24 5.71
C PRO A 43 -5.08 6.53 5.87
N ALA A 44 -4.59 7.13 4.78
CA ALA A 44 -3.87 8.41 4.84
C ALA A 44 -4.76 9.55 5.37
N SER A 45 -6.03 9.60 4.98
CA SER A 45 -7.00 10.57 5.51
C SER A 45 -7.21 10.41 7.01
N GLN A 46 -7.35 9.16 7.50
CA GLN A 46 -7.47 8.90 8.94
C GLN A 46 -6.21 9.35 9.70
N LEU A 47 -5.01 9.15 9.15
CA LEU A 47 -3.78 9.65 9.75
C LEU A 47 -3.77 11.17 9.89
N GLY A 48 -4.18 11.91 8.86
CA GLY A 48 -4.27 13.37 8.93
C GLY A 48 -5.23 13.86 10.02
N LEU A 49 -6.39 13.21 10.19
CA LEU A 49 -7.32 13.51 11.29
C LEU A 49 -6.70 13.18 12.65
N GLY A 50 -5.98 12.07 12.76
CA GLY A 50 -5.30 11.68 13.99
C GLY A 50 -4.14 12.61 14.36
N GLU A 51 -3.37 13.10 13.40
CA GLU A 51 -2.32 14.11 13.62
C GLU A 51 -2.92 15.43 14.11
N SER A 52 -4.04 15.87 13.53
CA SER A 52 -4.77 17.06 14.00
C SER A 52 -5.30 16.88 15.43
N ALA A 53 -5.84 15.69 15.74
CA ALA A 53 -6.27 15.35 17.09
C ALA A 53 -5.11 15.32 18.10
N LEU A 54 -3.94 14.80 17.70
CA LEU A 54 -2.73 14.80 18.51
C LEU A 54 -2.27 16.23 18.80
N ALA A 55 -2.21 17.08 17.77
CA ALA A 55 -1.78 18.47 17.89
C ALA A 55 -2.72 19.32 18.77
N SER A 56 -4.02 18.99 18.77
CA SER A 56 -5.02 19.64 19.62
C SER A 56 -5.10 19.09 21.05
N GLY A 57 -4.25 18.10 21.40
CA GLY A 57 -4.25 17.47 22.71
C GLY A 57 -5.37 16.45 22.93
N ASN A 58 -6.18 16.16 21.90
CA ASN A 58 -7.21 15.13 21.95
C ASN A 58 -6.60 13.75 21.67
N TYR A 59 -5.80 13.26 22.61
CA TYR A 59 -5.08 12.00 22.48
C TYR A 59 -5.99 10.76 22.29
N PRO A 60 -7.14 10.63 22.99
CA PRO A 60 -8.05 9.52 22.74
C PRO A 60 -8.57 9.48 21.29
N ALA A 61 -8.91 10.63 20.71
CA ALA A 61 -9.32 10.68 19.31
C ALA A 61 -8.15 10.35 18.36
N ALA A 62 -6.94 10.84 18.64
CA ALA A 62 -5.75 10.50 17.84
C ALA A 62 -5.50 8.98 17.82
N ILE A 63 -5.63 8.30 18.96
CA ILE A 63 -5.54 6.83 19.06
C ILE A 63 -6.61 6.16 18.20
N GLN A 64 -7.88 6.61 18.29
CA GLN A 64 -8.97 6.04 17.50
C GLN A 64 -8.75 6.20 15.99
N TYR A 65 -8.29 7.36 15.53
CA TYR A 65 -7.99 7.59 14.12
C TYR A 65 -6.84 6.72 13.63
N ALA A 66 -5.79 6.55 14.43
CA ALA A 66 -4.69 5.64 14.12
C ALA A 66 -5.18 4.18 14.03
N ASP A 67 -6.06 3.73 14.93
CA ASP A 67 -6.64 2.38 14.89
C ASP A 67 -7.52 2.15 13.66
N ARG A 68 -8.28 3.16 13.23
CA ARG A 68 -9.04 3.10 11.97
C ARG A 68 -8.10 2.99 10.77
N ALA A 69 -7.02 3.78 10.74
CA ALA A 69 -6.01 3.68 9.68
C ALA A 69 -5.41 2.26 9.61
N LEU A 70 -5.03 1.67 10.75
CA LEU A 70 -4.51 0.31 10.83
C LEU A 70 -5.51 -0.74 10.33
N THR A 71 -6.79 -0.58 10.67
CA THR A 71 -7.86 -1.49 10.24
C THR A 71 -8.05 -1.43 8.72
N LEU A 72 -7.99 -0.23 8.12
CA LEU A 72 -8.15 -0.03 6.68
C LEU A 72 -6.97 -0.60 5.86
N LEU A 73 -5.76 -0.61 6.43
CA LEU A 73 -4.57 -1.15 5.76
C LEU A 73 -4.58 -2.68 5.64
N GLY A 74 -5.53 -3.38 6.27
CA GLY A 74 -5.74 -4.81 6.10
C GLY A 74 -4.48 -5.67 6.33
N THR A 75 -4.40 -6.81 5.64
CA THR A 75 -3.24 -7.73 5.68
C THR A 75 -2.36 -7.66 4.44
N GLU A 76 -2.80 -6.98 3.38
CA GLU A 76 -1.99 -6.79 2.18
C GLU A 76 -0.79 -5.89 2.49
N THR A 77 0.30 -6.12 1.75
CA THR A 77 1.57 -5.43 1.96
C THR A 77 2.11 -4.94 0.63
N SER A 78 1.85 -3.66 0.35
CA SER A 78 2.62 -2.88 -0.62
C SER A 78 3.61 -1.95 0.10
N PRO A 79 4.68 -1.48 -0.56
CA PRO A 79 5.63 -0.55 0.06
C PRO A 79 4.96 0.71 0.63
N THR A 80 3.92 1.20 -0.05
CA THR A 80 3.13 2.35 0.37
C THR A 80 2.29 2.03 1.61
N GLN A 81 1.64 0.86 1.63
CA GLN A 81 0.86 0.41 2.79
C GLN A 81 1.74 0.12 4.01
N ASP A 82 2.95 -0.41 3.82
CA ASP A 82 3.92 -0.62 4.89
C ASP A 82 4.31 0.70 5.57
N LEU A 83 4.53 1.76 4.78
CA LEU A 83 4.83 3.10 5.29
C LEU A 83 3.64 3.68 6.05
N LEU A 84 2.43 3.58 5.51
CA LEU A 84 1.22 4.05 6.17
C LEU A 84 0.96 3.29 7.48
N ARG A 85 1.21 1.97 7.51
CA ARG A 85 1.07 1.15 8.72
C ARG A 85 2.11 1.55 9.77
N TYR A 86 3.35 1.82 9.35
CA TYR A 86 4.37 2.39 10.23
C TYR A 86 3.94 3.74 10.82
N ASN A 87 3.49 4.67 9.98
CA ASN A 87 3.05 6.01 10.42
C ASN A 87 1.87 5.91 11.40
N ALA A 88 0.91 5.01 11.15
CA ALA A 88 -0.21 4.76 12.06
C ALA A 88 0.24 4.25 13.43
N LEU A 89 1.19 3.32 13.47
CA LEU A 89 1.73 2.82 14.74
C LEU A 89 2.51 3.90 15.49
N VAL A 90 3.29 4.73 14.79
CA VAL A 90 4.02 5.85 15.40
C VAL A 90 3.04 6.85 15.99
N LEU A 91 2.03 7.27 15.23
CA LEU A 91 0.99 8.20 15.68
C LEU A 91 0.27 7.67 16.92
N LYS A 92 -0.14 6.39 16.89
CA LYS A 92 -0.78 5.73 18.04
C LYS A 92 0.15 5.71 19.25
N GLY A 93 1.41 5.32 19.06
CA GLY A 93 2.40 5.28 20.13
C GLY A 93 2.65 6.65 20.75
N GLN A 94 2.75 7.70 19.93
CA GLN A 94 2.89 9.08 20.40
C GLN A 94 1.66 9.55 21.17
N ALA A 95 0.46 9.30 20.65
CA ALA A 95 -0.79 9.63 21.32
C ALA A 95 -0.92 8.89 22.66
N GLN A 96 -0.53 7.62 22.73
CA GLN A 96 -0.50 6.84 23.96
C GLN A 96 0.49 7.42 24.99
N LEU A 97 1.71 7.81 24.56
CA LEU A 97 2.67 8.49 25.46
C LEU A 97 2.08 9.78 26.00
N ALA A 98 1.50 10.61 25.13
CA ALA A 98 0.90 11.88 25.51
C ALA A 98 -0.32 11.71 26.42
N ASN A 99 -1.05 10.60 26.26
CA ASN A 99 -2.15 10.19 27.14
C ASN A 99 -1.70 9.56 28.47
N GLY A 100 -0.38 9.42 28.69
CA GLY A 100 0.20 8.81 29.89
C GLY A 100 0.25 7.28 29.90
N ASP A 101 -0.16 6.62 28.82
CA ASP A 101 -0.19 5.16 28.70
C ASP A 101 1.14 4.60 28.19
N VAL A 102 2.16 4.71 29.03
CA VAL A 102 3.57 4.46 28.68
C VAL A 102 3.82 3.00 28.25
N LEU A 103 3.14 2.04 28.90
CA LEU A 103 3.30 0.62 28.57
C LEU A 103 2.70 0.31 27.20
N ALA A 104 1.49 0.79 26.93
CA ALA A 104 0.85 0.63 25.63
C ALA A 104 1.69 1.27 24.53
N ALA A 105 2.15 2.51 24.75
CA ALA A 105 3.00 3.21 23.80
C ALA A 105 4.28 2.47 23.46
N ARG A 106 5.01 1.97 24.48
CA ARG A 106 6.24 1.21 24.29
C ARG A 106 5.99 -0.01 23.41
N ASN A 107 4.91 -0.74 23.66
CA ASN A 107 4.56 -1.93 22.88
C ASN A 107 4.22 -1.57 21.42
N THR A 108 3.46 -0.49 21.21
CA THR A 108 3.09 0.00 19.88
C THR A 108 4.31 0.47 19.10
N LEU A 109 5.21 1.24 19.71
CA LEU A 109 6.44 1.73 19.07
C LEU A 109 7.43 0.59 18.77
N ALA A 110 7.52 -0.41 19.66
CA ALA A 110 8.31 -1.61 19.38
C ALA A 110 7.78 -2.37 18.16
N LEU A 111 6.45 -2.41 17.97
CA LEU A 111 5.84 -2.99 16.77
C LEU A 111 6.19 -2.19 15.51
N ALA A 112 6.14 -0.85 15.58
CA ALA A 112 6.53 0.03 14.47
C ALA A 112 7.99 -0.21 14.02
N CYS A 113 8.91 -0.34 14.98
CA CYS A 113 10.32 -0.64 14.70
C CYS A 113 10.51 -2.02 14.05
N LYS A 114 9.77 -3.05 14.50
CA LYS A 114 9.84 -4.38 13.87
C LYS A 114 9.42 -4.35 12.42
N GLN A 115 8.39 -3.56 12.09
CA GLN A 115 7.88 -3.45 10.73
C GLN A 115 8.90 -2.85 9.76
N THR A 116 9.55 -1.75 10.14
CA THR A 116 10.60 -1.13 9.31
C THR A 116 11.83 -2.02 9.14
N TYR A 117 12.17 -2.83 10.15
CA TYR A 117 13.24 -3.82 10.03
C TYR A 117 12.86 -4.95 9.05
N ALA A 118 11.62 -5.43 9.08
CA ALA A 118 11.13 -6.47 8.19
C ALA A 118 11.11 -6.02 6.71
N SER A 119 10.62 -4.81 6.42
CA SER A 119 10.54 -4.29 5.05
C SER A 119 11.92 -4.07 4.41
N ARG A 120 12.97 -3.78 5.20
CA ARG A 120 14.36 -3.63 4.69
C ARG A 120 15.08 -4.95 4.44
N ARG A 121 14.54 -6.09 4.89
CA ARG A 121 15.17 -7.42 4.78
C ARG A 121 14.67 -8.24 3.60
N LYS A 122 13.77 -7.73 2.74
CA LYS A 122 13.48 -8.42 1.48
C LYS A 122 14.82 -8.62 0.76
N PRO A 123 15.27 -9.88 0.57
CA PRO A 123 16.54 -10.12 -0.10
C PRO A 123 16.43 -9.47 -1.46
N ILE A 124 17.43 -8.67 -1.82
CA ILE A 124 17.65 -8.29 -3.21
C ILE A 124 17.82 -9.65 -3.91
N SER A 125 16.77 -10.13 -4.58
CA SER A 125 16.91 -11.19 -5.56
C SER A 125 17.70 -10.55 -6.69
N THR A 126 19.02 -10.62 -6.57
CA THR A 126 19.93 -10.27 -7.65
C THR A 126 19.56 -11.14 -8.85
N PRO A 127 19.27 -10.54 -10.02
CA PRO A 127 19.02 -11.29 -11.24
C PRO A 127 20.25 -12.11 -11.67
#